data_AF-A0A1Q1FJN0-F1
#
_entry.id   AF-A0A1Q1FJN0-F1
#
_cell.length_a   1.000
_cell.length_b   1.000
_cell.length_c   1.000
_cell.angle_alpha   90.00
_cell.angle_beta   90.00
_cell.angle_gamma   90.00
#
_symmetry.space_group_name_H-M   'P 1'
#
loop_
_entity.id
_entity.type
_entity.pdbx_description
1 polymer ?
#
loop_
_entity_poly.entity_id
_entity_poly.type
_entity_poly.pdbx_seq_one_letter_code
_entity_poly.pdbx_strand_id
1 'polypeptide(L)'
;MSRASKTPLAPDLRDCDERTVRAWTEPMAVTPLGGGCYRVDTDHDTYTVDVPGHRCTCPDYHFRGTNCKHRRRVAIEITQGRLPAPGQRRADCAVCGHESFVPETDAVPLCDDCRLDDGDVAVDRETADTLVVRRVHPDRADEYVIEATGASVAAHDTNEGYPADDVVVEAVYLGDQLRNDDPRVYAFPYSRLRQVEDAD
;
A
#
# COMPACT_ATOMS: atom_id res chain seq x y z
N MET A 1 19.98 11.59 -23.40
CA MET A 1 20.21 11.23 -21.98
C MET A 1 20.16 9.71 -21.89
N SER A 2 21.27 9.06 -21.53
CA SER A 2 21.32 7.59 -21.48
C SER A 2 20.52 7.10 -20.26
N ARG A 3 19.48 6.28 -20.47
CA ARG A 3 18.83 5.55 -19.37
C ARG A 3 19.87 4.63 -18.73
N ALA A 4 19.98 4.65 -17.41
CA ALA A 4 20.81 3.70 -16.68
C ALA A 4 20.32 2.27 -16.98
N SER A 5 21.24 1.35 -17.22
CA SER A 5 20.92 -0.07 -17.42
C SER A 5 20.34 -0.66 -16.13
N LYS A 6 19.32 -1.51 -16.25
CA LYS A 6 18.78 -2.28 -15.12
C LYS A 6 19.84 -3.30 -14.69
N THR A 7 20.55 -3.00 -13.59
CA THR A 7 21.56 -3.87 -13.00
C THR A 7 21.00 -4.51 -11.73
N PRO A 8 21.25 -5.80 -11.47
CA PRO A 8 20.86 -6.43 -10.22
C PRO A 8 21.44 -5.68 -9.01
N LEU A 9 20.62 -5.48 -7.98
CA LEU A 9 21.01 -4.82 -6.72
C LEU A 9 21.81 -5.74 -5.78
N ALA A 10 22.24 -6.92 -6.24
CA ALA A 10 23.08 -7.84 -5.49
C ALA A 10 24.55 -7.50 -5.77
N PRO A 11 25.22 -6.72 -4.91
CA PRO A 11 26.62 -6.36 -5.14
C PRO A 11 27.52 -7.58 -4.96
N ASP A 12 28.63 -7.60 -5.68
CA ASP A 12 29.75 -8.45 -5.29
C ASP A 12 30.31 -7.91 -3.96
N LEU A 13 30.16 -8.68 -2.88
CA LEU A 13 30.61 -8.25 -1.55
C LEU A 13 32.12 -8.03 -1.49
N ARG A 14 32.90 -8.61 -2.41
CA ARG A 14 34.37 -8.39 -2.49
C ARG A 14 34.72 -6.96 -2.90
N ASP A 15 33.81 -6.29 -3.61
CA ASP A 15 33.99 -4.92 -4.10
C ASP A 15 33.37 -3.88 -3.14
N CYS A 16 32.79 -4.32 -2.02
CA CYS A 16 32.11 -3.48 -1.04
C CYS A 16 33.04 -3.03 0.09
N ASP A 17 32.76 -1.84 0.66
CA ASP A 17 33.41 -1.42 1.90
C ASP A 17 33.03 -2.34 3.08
N GLU A 18 33.91 -2.45 4.08
CA GLU A 18 33.73 -3.35 5.22
C GLU A 18 32.37 -3.18 5.93
N ARG A 19 31.85 -1.95 6.03
CA ARG A 19 30.55 -1.71 6.68
C ARG A 19 29.40 -2.22 5.83
N THR A 20 29.52 -2.12 4.51
CA THR A 20 28.56 -2.71 3.57
C THR A 20 28.59 -4.23 3.69
N VAL A 21 29.76 -4.86 3.71
CA VAL A 21 29.86 -6.32 3.92
C VAL A 21 29.20 -6.75 5.23
N ARG A 22 29.52 -6.09 6.35
CA ARG A 22 28.91 -6.40 7.66
C ARG A 22 27.40 -6.19 7.67
N ALA A 23 26.91 -5.16 6.98
CA ALA A 23 25.47 -4.93 6.86
C ALA A 23 24.75 -6.06 6.11
N TRP A 24 25.43 -6.78 5.22
CA TRP A 24 24.90 -7.95 4.53
C TRP A 24 25.05 -9.24 5.36
N THR A 25 26.18 -9.42 6.04
CA THR A 25 26.59 -10.73 6.59
C THR A 25 26.37 -10.91 8.09
N GLU A 26 26.36 -9.83 8.89
CA GLU A 26 26.15 -9.97 10.33
C GLU A 26 24.68 -10.25 10.67
N PRO A 27 24.42 -11.14 11.65
CA PRO A 27 23.07 -11.41 12.11
C PRO A 27 22.47 -10.15 12.71
N MET A 28 21.38 -9.67 12.09
CA MET A 28 20.60 -8.54 12.57
C MET A 28 19.13 -8.83 12.24
N ALA A 29 18.26 -8.67 13.23
CA ALA A 29 16.81 -8.69 13.00
C ALA A 29 16.30 -7.25 12.86
N VAL A 30 15.42 -7.02 11.89
CA VAL A 30 14.86 -5.69 11.64
C VAL A 30 13.34 -5.74 11.78
N THR A 31 12.80 -4.88 12.63
CA THR A 31 11.35 -4.76 12.88
C THR A 31 10.87 -3.36 12.50
N PRO A 32 9.85 -3.20 11.65
CA PRO A 32 9.28 -1.88 11.35
C PRO A 32 8.51 -1.35 12.58
N LEU A 33 8.60 -0.04 12.82
CA LEU A 33 7.94 0.65 13.94
C LEU A 33 6.85 1.64 13.48
N GLY A 34 6.66 1.78 12.16
CA GLY A 34 5.80 2.79 11.54
C GLY A 34 6.52 4.11 11.27
N GLY A 35 5.98 4.93 10.36
CA GLY A 35 6.52 6.26 10.04
C GLY A 35 7.92 6.23 9.44
N GLY A 36 8.31 5.12 8.80
CA GLY A 36 9.66 4.92 8.27
C GLY A 36 10.76 4.73 9.32
N CYS A 37 10.37 4.37 10.55
CA CYS A 37 11.29 4.00 11.62
C CYS A 37 11.40 2.48 11.77
N TYR A 38 12.59 1.99 12.10
CA TYR A 38 12.90 0.56 12.20
C TYR A 38 13.76 0.28 13.43
N ARG A 39 13.42 -0.77 14.17
CA ARG A 39 14.28 -1.34 15.21
C ARG A 39 15.22 -2.36 14.58
N VAL A 40 16.50 -2.27 14.89
CA VAL A 40 17.53 -3.21 14.48
C VAL A 40 18.11 -3.85 15.72
N ASP A 41 17.79 -5.13 15.91
CA ASP A 41 18.29 -5.95 17.00
C ASP A 41 19.55 -6.69 16.53
N THR A 42 20.64 -6.53 17.28
CA THR A 42 21.93 -7.19 17.06
C THR A 42 22.22 -8.16 18.21
N ASP A 43 23.29 -8.94 18.11
CA ASP A 43 23.69 -9.88 19.18
C ASP A 43 24.00 -9.20 20.54
N HIS A 44 24.22 -7.89 20.55
CA HIS A 44 24.71 -7.17 21.73
C HIS A 44 23.86 -5.98 22.14
N ASP A 45 23.07 -5.42 21.23
CA ASP A 45 22.35 -4.16 21.45
C ASP A 45 21.24 -3.95 20.42
N THR A 46 20.37 -2.99 20.69
CA THR A 46 19.21 -2.63 19.87
C THR A 46 19.26 -1.16 19.48
N TYR A 47 19.07 -0.87 18.20
CA TYR A 47 19.13 0.49 17.67
C TYR A 47 17.86 0.85 16.90
N THR A 48 17.51 2.13 16.88
CA THR A 48 16.44 2.66 16.04
C THR A 48 17.06 3.39 14.86
N VAL A 49 16.54 3.10 13.67
CA VAL A 49 16.88 3.77 12.41
C VAL A 49 15.66 4.55 11.96
N ASP A 50 15.84 5.86 11.79
CA ASP A 50 14.87 6.79 11.21
C ASP A 50 15.32 7.07 9.77
N VAL A 51 14.65 6.44 8.80
CA VAL A 51 15.01 6.57 7.39
C VAL A 51 14.70 7.98 6.87
N PRO A 52 13.49 8.56 7.08
CA PRO A 52 13.17 9.92 6.66
C PRO A 52 14.09 10.98 7.26
N GLY A 53 14.38 10.90 8.57
CA GLY A 53 15.28 11.82 9.25
C GLY A 53 16.76 11.49 9.09
N HIS A 54 17.10 10.43 8.35
CA HIS A 54 18.47 9.98 8.06
C HIS A 54 19.32 9.70 9.31
N ARG A 55 18.68 9.22 10.39
CA ARG A 55 19.29 9.07 11.72
C ARG A 55 19.38 7.61 12.16
N CYS A 56 20.32 7.33 13.05
CA CYS A 56 20.39 6.07 13.78
C CYS A 56 20.83 6.33 15.22
N THR A 57 20.28 5.59 16.19
CA THR A 57 20.65 5.75 17.61
C THR A 57 21.98 5.08 17.96
N CYS A 58 22.66 4.42 17.02
CA CYS A 58 23.91 3.72 17.32
C CYS A 58 25.08 4.68 17.59
N PRO A 59 26.06 4.26 18.43
CA PRO A 59 27.25 5.06 18.72
C PRO A 59 28.00 5.52 17.47
N ASP A 60 28.12 4.66 16.46
CA ASP A 60 28.79 5.01 15.19
C ASP A 60 28.16 6.23 14.50
N TYR A 61 26.84 6.32 14.49
CA TYR A 61 26.16 7.49 13.94
C TYR A 61 26.33 8.69 14.87
N HIS A 62 26.17 8.52 16.18
CA HIS A 62 26.28 9.60 17.16
C HIS A 62 27.66 10.29 17.15
N PHE A 63 28.75 9.52 17.06
CA PHE A 63 30.10 10.05 17.13
C PHE A 63 30.71 10.43 15.77
N ARG A 64 30.23 9.83 14.67
CA ARG A 64 30.86 10.00 13.35
C ARG A 64 29.94 10.60 12.29
N GLY A 65 28.62 10.66 12.53
CA GLY A 65 27.63 11.13 11.56
C GLY A 65 27.57 10.31 10.27
N THR A 66 28.21 9.13 10.24
CA THR A 66 28.39 8.34 9.02
C THR A 66 27.17 7.46 8.71
N ASN A 67 27.04 7.02 7.45
CA ASN A 67 26.16 5.90 7.12
C ASN A 67 26.68 4.65 7.86
N CYS A 68 25.97 4.19 8.88
CA CYS A 68 26.34 3.05 9.71
C CYS A 68 25.81 1.74 9.10
N LYS A 69 26.27 0.58 9.61
CA LYS A 69 25.81 -0.73 9.13
C LYS A 69 24.29 -0.94 9.32
N HIS A 70 23.71 -0.38 10.39
CA HIS A 70 22.28 -0.53 10.67
C HIS A 70 21.40 0.15 9.61
N ARG A 71 21.77 1.37 9.21
CA ARG A 71 21.08 2.09 8.12
C ARG A 71 21.20 1.35 6.79
N ARG A 72 22.39 0.79 6.48
CA ARG A 72 22.58 -0.07 5.30
C ARG A 72 21.73 -1.33 5.36
N ARG A 73 21.70 -2.03 6.50
CA ARG A 73 20.87 -3.22 6.70
C ARG A 73 19.39 -2.91 6.44
N VAL A 74 18.85 -1.85 7.03
CA VAL A 74 17.46 -1.41 6.77
C VAL A 74 17.23 -1.15 5.29
N ALA A 75 18.13 -0.41 4.63
CA ALA A 75 18.01 -0.14 3.20
C ALA A 75 18.01 -1.43 2.35
N ILE A 76 18.85 -2.40 2.69
CA ILE A 76 18.91 -3.72 2.03
C ILE A 76 17.57 -4.45 2.19
N GLU A 77 17.04 -4.55 3.42
CA GLU A 77 15.79 -5.27 3.71
C GLU A 77 14.58 -4.66 2.99
N ILE A 78 14.49 -3.32 2.94
CA ILE A 78 13.46 -2.60 2.18
C ILE A 78 13.62 -2.88 0.69
N THR A 79 14.84 -2.77 0.16
CA THR A 79 15.15 -2.99 -1.26
C THR A 79 14.84 -4.42 -1.69
N GLN A 80 14.97 -5.39 -0.79
CA GLN A 80 14.64 -6.79 -1.02
C GLN A 80 13.15 -7.11 -0.82
N GLY A 81 12.31 -6.10 -0.56
CA GLY A 81 10.87 -6.30 -0.36
C GLY A 81 10.53 -7.10 0.90
N ARG A 82 11.45 -7.17 1.88
CA ARG A 82 11.20 -7.88 3.15
C ARG A 82 10.61 -6.99 4.23
N LEU A 83 10.77 -5.68 4.08
CA LEU A 83 10.21 -4.67 4.96
C LEU A 83 9.43 -3.63 4.15
N PRO A 84 8.37 -3.05 4.73
CA PRO A 84 7.69 -1.93 4.10
C PRO A 84 8.64 -0.74 3.96
N ALA A 85 8.51 0.01 2.87
CA ALA A 85 9.22 1.27 2.70
C ALA A 85 8.67 2.36 3.65
N PRO A 86 9.39 3.47 3.86
CA PRO A 86 8.85 4.60 4.61
C PRO A 86 7.50 5.07 4.06
N GLY A 87 6.52 5.25 4.94
CA GLY A 87 5.14 5.59 4.57
C GLY A 87 4.28 4.40 4.16
N GLN A 88 4.79 3.17 4.24
CA GLN A 88 4.04 1.94 4.04
C GLN A 88 3.97 1.08 5.30
N ARG A 89 2.94 0.22 5.36
CA ARG A 89 2.74 -0.81 6.38
C ARG A 89 2.48 -2.15 5.72
N ARG A 90 2.85 -3.23 6.40
CA ARG A 90 2.43 -4.59 6.04
C ARG A 90 0.95 -4.77 6.42
N ALA A 91 0.15 -5.26 5.49
CA ALA A 91 -1.24 -5.60 5.73
C ALA A 91 -1.73 -6.66 4.74
N ASP A 92 -2.72 -7.44 5.14
CA ASP A 92 -3.47 -8.28 4.22
C ASP A 92 -4.43 -7.40 3.42
N CYS A 93 -4.47 -7.61 2.11
CA CYS A 93 -5.39 -6.88 1.25
C CYS A 93 -6.85 -7.19 1.63
N ALA A 94 -7.67 -6.16 1.83
CA ALA A 94 -9.08 -6.29 2.20
C ALA A 94 -9.95 -6.97 1.12
N VAL A 95 -9.44 -7.09 -0.11
CA VAL A 95 -10.16 -7.70 -1.24
C VAL A 95 -9.65 -9.12 -1.52
N CYS A 96 -8.35 -9.29 -1.81
CA CYS A 96 -7.80 -10.58 -2.22
C CYS A 96 -7.15 -11.39 -1.09
N GLY A 97 -6.96 -10.79 0.10
CA GLY A 97 -6.34 -11.42 1.26
C GLY A 97 -4.82 -11.61 1.15
N HIS A 98 -4.17 -11.18 0.07
CA HIS A 98 -2.73 -11.29 -0.08
C HIS A 98 -2.00 -10.28 0.82
N GLU A 99 -0.95 -10.72 1.52
CA GLU A 99 -0.06 -9.83 2.27
C GLU A 99 0.68 -8.88 1.31
N SER A 100 0.59 -7.58 1.55
CA SER A 100 1.27 -6.56 0.74
C SER A 100 1.78 -5.39 1.59
N PHE A 101 2.57 -4.50 0.98
CA PHE A 101 2.95 -3.23 1.59
C PHE A 101 2.08 -2.12 1.04
N VAL A 102 1.15 -1.64 1.86
CA VAL A 102 0.18 -0.60 1.51
C VAL A 102 0.56 0.73 2.17
N PRO A 103 0.14 1.89 1.65
CA PRO A 103 0.37 3.16 2.32
C PRO A 103 -0.19 3.17 3.76
N GLU A 104 0.55 3.77 4.69
CA GLU A 104 0.13 3.92 6.09
C GLU A 104 -1.12 4.81 6.23
N THR A 105 -1.32 5.71 5.28
CA THR A 105 -2.44 6.64 5.22
C THR A 105 -3.74 6.02 4.70
N ASP A 106 -3.64 4.88 4.01
CA ASP A 106 -4.80 4.27 3.39
C ASP A 106 -5.62 3.55 4.47
N ALA A 107 -6.86 4.01 4.64
CA ALA A 107 -7.79 3.47 5.62
C ALA A 107 -8.14 2.02 5.32
N VAL A 108 -8.29 1.68 4.03
CA VAL A 108 -8.52 0.32 3.55
C VAL A 108 -7.21 -0.21 2.95
N PRO A 109 -6.66 -1.32 3.47
CA PRO A 109 -5.45 -1.91 2.91
C PRO A 109 -5.77 -2.60 1.58
N LEU A 110 -5.44 -1.97 0.46
CA LEU A 110 -5.55 -2.58 -0.88
C LEU A 110 -4.15 -2.77 -1.47
N CYS A 111 -3.86 -3.98 -1.96
CA CYS A 111 -2.63 -4.22 -2.73
C CYS A 111 -2.70 -3.48 -4.07
N ASP A 112 -1.56 -3.31 -4.74
CA ASP A 112 -1.49 -2.56 -6.01
C ASP A 112 -2.50 -3.09 -7.06
N ASP A 113 -2.68 -4.41 -7.16
CA ASP A 113 -3.63 -5.03 -8.11
C ASP A 113 -5.11 -4.83 -7.73
N CYS A 114 -5.41 -4.52 -6.47
CA CYS A 114 -6.77 -4.28 -5.99
C CYS A 114 -7.02 -2.81 -5.67
N ARG A 115 -6.05 -1.93 -5.95
CA ARG A 115 -6.16 -0.51 -5.65
C ARG A 115 -7.17 0.13 -6.60
N LEU A 116 -7.98 1.02 -6.06
CA LEU A 116 -8.88 1.89 -6.80
C LEU A 116 -8.71 3.32 -6.29
N ASP A 117 -8.24 4.20 -7.16
CA ASP A 117 -8.04 5.62 -6.90
C ASP A 117 -9.18 6.46 -7.53
N ASP A 118 -9.34 7.70 -7.06
CA ASP A 118 -10.31 8.64 -7.66
C ASP A 118 -9.96 8.88 -9.13
N GLY A 119 -10.95 8.73 -10.00
CA GLY A 119 -10.81 8.83 -11.45
C GLY A 119 -10.64 7.49 -12.17
N ASP A 120 -10.37 6.39 -11.46
CA ASP A 120 -10.24 5.07 -12.08
C ASP A 120 -11.55 4.63 -12.73
N VAL A 121 -11.44 3.90 -13.84
CA VAL A 121 -12.58 3.41 -14.60
C VAL A 121 -12.89 1.96 -14.21
N ALA A 122 -14.14 1.74 -13.81
CA ALA A 122 -14.66 0.42 -13.51
C ALA A 122 -15.92 0.13 -14.33
N VAL A 123 -16.28 -1.14 -14.45
CA VAL A 123 -17.52 -1.59 -15.07
C VAL A 123 -18.40 -2.23 -14.01
N ASP A 124 -19.64 -1.78 -13.92
CA ASP A 124 -20.66 -2.45 -13.12
C ASP A 124 -20.99 -3.80 -13.77
N ARG A 125 -20.80 -4.89 -13.03
CA ARG A 125 -21.07 -6.24 -13.54
C ARG A 125 -22.55 -6.51 -13.78
N GLU A 126 -23.45 -5.82 -13.08
CA GLU A 126 -24.90 -6.04 -13.21
C GLU A 126 -25.49 -5.36 -14.45
N THR A 127 -24.97 -4.18 -14.79
CA THR A 127 -25.51 -3.34 -15.88
C THR A 127 -24.61 -3.30 -17.11
N ALA A 128 -23.35 -3.73 -16.98
CA ALA A 128 -22.27 -3.54 -17.95
C ALA A 128 -21.93 -2.07 -18.24
N ASP A 129 -22.46 -1.13 -17.45
CA ASP A 129 -22.20 0.29 -17.60
C ASP A 129 -20.85 0.69 -17.00
N THR A 130 -20.27 1.74 -17.56
CA THR A 130 -18.98 2.29 -17.11
C THR A 130 -19.17 3.30 -15.99
N LEU A 131 -18.37 3.15 -14.96
CA LEU A 131 -18.31 3.96 -13.75
C LEU A 131 -16.94 4.62 -13.62
N VAL A 132 -16.90 5.77 -12.96
CA VAL A 132 -15.68 6.43 -12.51
C VAL A 132 -15.66 6.38 -10.99
N VAL A 133 -14.62 5.77 -10.44
CA VAL A 133 -14.41 5.66 -8.99
C VAL A 133 -14.17 7.05 -8.41
N ARG A 134 -14.75 7.31 -7.24
CA ARG A 134 -14.52 8.51 -6.43
C ARG A 134 -13.73 8.22 -5.19
N ARG A 135 -14.06 7.12 -4.52
CA ARG A 135 -13.46 6.79 -3.24
C ARG A 135 -13.71 5.33 -2.87
N VAL A 136 -12.74 4.75 -2.17
CA VAL A 136 -12.94 3.52 -1.39
C VAL A 136 -13.27 3.90 0.06
N HIS A 137 -14.41 3.43 0.55
CA HIS A 137 -14.89 3.73 1.90
C HIS A 137 -14.36 2.69 2.91
N PRO A 138 -13.99 3.10 4.15
CA PRO A 138 -13.50 2.17 5.17
C PRO A 138 -14.57 1.25 5.75
N ASP A 139 -15.83 1.65 5.66
CA ASP A 139 -16.96 0.85 6.14
C ASP A 139 -17.22 -0.32 5.20
N ARG A 140 -17.63 -1.45 5.78
CA ARG A 140 -18.06 -2.63 5.01
C ARG A 140 -19.45 -2.42 4.42
N ALA A 141 -19.79 -3.22 3.42
CA ALA A 141 -21.08 -3.13 2.74
C ALA A 141 -22.28 -3.35 3.69
N ASP A 142 -22.13 -4.15 4.74
CA ASP A 142 -23.14 -4.38 5.78
C ASP A 142 -23.29 -3.22 6.76
N GLU A 143 -22.30 -2.34 6.85
CA GLU A 143 -22.24 -1.19 7.76
C GLU A 143 -22.62 0.12 7.08
N TYR A 144 -22.23 0.30 5.81
CA TYR A 144 -22.47 1.54 5.08
C TYR A 144 -23.95 1.68 4.69
N VAL A 145 -24.63 2.69 5.25
CA VAL A 145 -26.06 2.97 4.98
C VAL A 145 -26.22 3.97 3.84
N ILE A 146 -27.00 3.58 2.83
CA ILE A 146 -27.39 4.46 1.73
C ILE A 146 -28.50 5.40 2.22
N GLU A 147 -28.20 6.68 2.41
CA GLU A 147 -29.15 7.65 3.00
C GLU A 147 -30.51 7.69 2.29
N ALA A 148 -30.51 7.55 0.96
CA ALA A 148 -31.73 7.63 0.15
C ALA A 148 -32.72 6.47 0.40
N THR A 149 -32.24 5.30 0.84
CA THR A 149 -33.06 4.11 1.07
C THR A 149 -33.12 3.70 2.53
N GLY A 150 -32.15 4.12 3.35
CA GLY A 150 -31.96 3.66 4.72
C GLY A 150 -31.46 2.21 4.84
N ALA A 151 -31.23 1.52 3.72
CA ALA A 151 -30.66 0.18 3.68
C ALA A 151 -29.14 0.25 3.58
N SER A 152 -28.43 -0.77 4.08
CA SER A 152 -26.99 -0.88 3.84
C SER A 152 -26.70 -1.22 2.37
N VAL A 153 -25.46 -1.01 1.94
CA VAL A 153 -25.02 -1.41 0.59
C VAL A 153 -25.25 -2.91 0.38
N ALA A 154 -24.92 -3.75 1.35
CA ALA A 154 -25.14 -5.20 1.27
C ALA A 154 -26.63 -5.58 1.22
N ALA A 155 -27.50 -4.82 1.89
CA ALA A 155 -28.94 -5.10 1.95
C ALA A 155 -29.73 -4.51 0.78
N HIS A 156 -29.10 -3.75 -0.11
CA HIS A 156 -29.76 -3.20 -1.29
C HIS A 156 -30.08 -4.31 -2.29
N ASP A 157 -31.32 -4.35 -2.81
CA ASP A 157 -31.82 -5.45 -3.65
C ASP A 157 -30.92 -5.78 -4.87
N THR A 158 -30.29 -4.77 -5.46
CA THR A 158 -29.38 -4.97 -6.61
C THR A 158 -28.01 -5.54 -6.24
N ASN A 159 -27.72 -5.73 -4.96
CA ASN A 159 -26.45 -6.25 -4.45
C ASN A 159 -26.61 -7.66 -3.86
N GLU A 160 -27.77 -8.31 -4.07
CA GLU A 160 -27.95 -9.71 -3.70
C GLU A 160 -26.89 -10.59 -4.38
N GLY A 161 -26.20 -11.41 -3.58
CA GLY A 161 -25.15 -12.31 -4.07
C GLY A 161 -23.71 -11.78 -3.92
N TYR A 162 -23.52 -10.52 -3.53
CA TYR A 162 -22.21 -9.98 -3.16
C TYR A 162 -21.92 -10.18 -1.65
N PRO A 163 -20.65 -10.27 -1.23
CA PRO A 163 -20.31 -10.46 0.18
C PRO A 163 -20.81 -9.30 1.04
N ALA A 164 -21.35 -9.62 2.22
CA ALA A 164 -21.86 -8.61 3.14
C ALA A 164 -20.74 -7.76 3.76
N ASP A 165 -19.57 -8.35 3.95
CA ASP A 165 -18.37 -7.73 4.48
C ASP A 165 -17.50 -7.07 3.40
N ASP A 166 -17.99 -6.98 2.16
CA ASP A 166 -17.23 -6.43 1.04
C ASP A 166 -16.87 -4.96 1.27
N VAL A 167 -15.76 -4.53 0.67
CA VAL A 167 -15.31 -3.14 0.70
C VAL A 167 -16.30 -2.29 -0.09
N VAL A 168 -16.62 -1.09 0.40
CA VAL A 168 -17.52 -0.18 -0.33
C VAL A 168 -16.72 0.74 -1.24
N VAL A 169 -17.19 0.87 -2.49
CA VAL A 169 -16.66 1.82 -3.47
C VAL A 169 -17.74 2.81 -3.86
N GLU A 170 -17.45 4.10 -3.68
CA GLU A 170 -18.25 5.19 -4.21
C GLU A 170 -17.83 5.49 -5.65
N ALA A 171 -18.79 5.50 -6.56
CA ALA A 171 -18.54 5.73 -7.97
C ALA A 171 -19.71 6.49 -8.63
N VAL A 172 -19.43 7.07 -9.79
CA VAL A 172 -20.39 7.82 -10.60
C VAL A 172 -20.47 7.16 -11.97
N TYR A 173 -21.67 7.03 -12.55
CA TYR A 173 -21.80 6.57 -13.94
C TYR A 173 -21.16 7.59 -14.89
N LEU A 174 -20.29 7.11 -15.79
CA LEU A 174 -19.54 7.98 -16.70
C LEU A 174 -20.49 8.86 -17.56
N GLY A 175 -21.61 8.29 -18.00
CA GLY A 175 -22.63 9.04 -18.75
C GLY A 175 -23.27 10.19 -17.96
N ASP A 176 -23.39 10.06 -16.63
CA ASP A 176 -23.92 11.09 -15.74
C ASP A 176 -22.87 12.18 -15.49
N GLN A 177 -21.62 11.77 -15.22
CA GLN A 177 -20.48 12.68 -15.04
C GLN A 177 -20.21 13.60 -16.24
N LEU A 178 -20.46 13.13 -17.45
CA LEU A 178 -20.27 13.93 -18.66
C LEU A 178 -21.43 14.90 -18.94
N ARG A 179 -22.59 14.70 -18.32
CA ARG A 179 -23.82 15.45 -18.61
C ARG A 179 -24.23 16.41 -17.51
N ASN A 180 -23.75 16.20 -16.28
CA ASN A 180 -24.16 16.94 -15.10
C ASN A 180 -22.94 17.50 -14.36
N ASP A 181 -23.03 18.77 -13.96
CA ASP A 181 -21.99 19.44 -13.18
C ASP A 181 -21.87 18.87 -11.74
N ASP A 182 -22.95 18.25 -11.24
CA ASP A 182 -23.01 17.58 -9.95
C ASP A 182 -23.64 16.19 -10.14
N PRO A 183 -22.85 15.21 -10.61
CA PRO A 183 -23.37 13.89 -10.92
C PRO A 183 -23.60 13.06 -9.66
N ARG A 184 -24.59 12.16 -9.70
CA ARG A 184 -24.98 11.38 -8.53
C ARG A 184 -23.92 10.34 -8.19
N VAL A 185 -23.50 10.34 -6.93
CA VAL A 185 -22.61 9.31 -6.37
C VAL A 185 -23.43 8.11 -5.90
N TYR A 186 -22.95 6.92 -6.23
CA TYR A 186 -23.52 5.63 -5.87
C TYR A 186 -22.49 4.82 -5.09
N ALA A 187 -22.93 3.98 -4.16
CA ALA A 187 -22.08 3.09 -3.38
C ALA A 187 -22.32 1.63 -3.80
N PHE A 188 -21.23 0.89 -4.04
CA PHE A 188 -21.25 -0.48 -4.52
C PHE A 188 -20.34 -1.38 -3.66
N PRO A 189 -20.65 -2.68 -3.52
CA PRO A 189 -19.66 -3.67 -3.11
C PRO A 189 -18.50 -3.70 -4.11
N TYR A 190 -17.25 -3.75 -3.64
CA TYR A 190 -16.06 -3.76 -4.49
C TYR A 190 -16.13 -4.88 -5.54
N SER A 191 -16.55 -6.09 -5.14
CA SER A 191 -16.60 -7.26 -6.02
C SER A 191 -17.66 -7.18 -7.14
N ARG A 192 -18.60 -6.23 -7.04
CA ARG A 192 -19.53 -5.87 -8.14
C ARG A 192 -18.86 -5.07 -9.24
N LEU A 193 -17.76 -4.40 -8.92
CA LEU A 193 -17.01 -3.61 -9.89
C LEU A 193 -15.91 -4.47 -10.53
N ARG A 194 -15.84 -4.42 -11.85
CA ARG A 194 -14.72 -4.99 -12.60
C ARG A 194 -13.83 -3.86 -13.07
N GLN A 195 -12.57 -3.86 -12.64
CA GLN A 195 -11.56 -2.94 -13.16
C GLN A 195 -11.40 -3.13 -14.66
N VAL A 196 -11.26 -2.02 -15.38
CA VAL A 196 -10.82 -2.04 -16.77
C VAL A 196 -9.31 -1.89 -16.71
N GLU A 197 -8.57 -2.97 -16.99
CA GLU A 197 -7.13 -2.85 -17.19
C GLU A 197 -6.91 -1.87 -18.35
N ASP A 198 -6.07 -0.86 -18.13
CA ASP A 198 -5.64 0.03 -19.20
C ASP A 198 -5.09 -0.85 -20.34
N ALA A 199 -5.71 -0.77 -21.51
CA ALA A 199 -5.16 -1.42 -22.69
C ALA A 199 -3.84 -0.72 -23.03
N ASP A 200 -2.72 -1.44 -22.86
CA ASP A 200 -1.36 -1.03 -23.26
C ASP A 200 -1.28 -0.45 -24.69
#